data_AF-A0A2S6WRF9-F1
#
_entry.id   AF-A0A2S6WRF9-F1
#
_cell.length_a   1.000
_cell.length_b   1.000
_cell.length_c   1.000
_cell.angle_alpha   90.00
_cell.angle_beta   90.00
_cell.angle_gamma   90.00
#
_symmetry.space_group_name_H-M   'P 1'
#
loop_
_entity.id
_entity.type
_entity.pdbx_description
1 polymer ?
#
loop_
_entity_poly.entity_id
_entity_poly.type
_entity_poly.pdbx_seq_one_letter_code
_entity_poly.pdbx_strand_id
1 'polypeptide(L)' 'MDEQDCGDFLVSSRELASFEATIKTARSKVEVARVLQAHDLSEDDFTRSFPYLAKAVRDLPDIDAPEA' A
#
# COMPACT_ATOMS: atom_id res chain seq x y z
N MET A 1 -24.05 -9.33 10.46
CA MET A 1 -22.75 -9.68 11.08
C MET A 1 -21.77 -9.21 10.06
N ASP A 2 -21.47 -7.93 10.15
CA ASP A 2 -20.81 -7.18 9.10
C ASP A 2 -19.45 -6.86 9.70
N GLU A 3 -18.52 -7.77 9.44
CA GLU A 3 -17.14 -7.80 9.93
C GLU A 3 -16.30 -6.70 9.26
N GLN A 4 -16.82 -5.47 9.21
CA GLN A 4 -16.17 -4.29 8.65
C GLN A 4 -15.43 -3.52 9.76
N ASP A 5 -14.55 -4.21 10.48
CA ASP A 5 -13.68 -3.61 11.50
C ASP A 5 -12.21 -3.76 11.08
N CYS A 6 -11.91 -3.52 9.81
CA CYS A 6 -10.55 -3.52 9.25
C CYS A 6 -10.47 -2.59 8.03
N GLY A 7 -11.14 -1.44 8.08
CA GLY A 7 -11.23 -0.52 6.94
C GLY A 7 -11.45 0.95 7.29
N ASP A 8 -11.29 1.33 8.56
CA ASP A 8 -11.52 2.72 9.01
C ASP A 8 -10.47 3.72 8.48
N PHE A 9 -9.38 3.26 7.85
CA PHE A 9 -8.33 4.11 7.29
C PHE A 9 -8.58 4.59 5.85
N LEU A 10 -9.44 3.91 5.08
CA LEU A 10 -9.79 4.26 3.69
C LEU A 10 -11.31 4.34 3.57
N VAL A 11 -11.82 5.49 4.01
CA VAL A 11 -13.23 5.80 4.32
C VAL A 11 -14.21 5.61 3.16
N SER A 12 -13.72 5.38 1.93
CA SER A 12 -14.53 5.15 0.73
C SER A 12 -13.91 4.07 -0.17
N SER A 13 -14.72 3.18 -0.74
CA SER A 13 -14.26 2.14 -1.69
C SER A 13 -13.46 2.71 -2.88
N ARG A 14 -13.69 3.98 -3.23
CA ARG A 14 -12.92 4.69 -4.27
C ARG A 14 -11.49 4.99 -3.83
N GLU A 15 -11.32 5.42 -2.59
CA GLU A 15 -10.00 5.73 -2.02
C GLU A 15 -9.19 4.45 -1.85
N LEU A 16 -9.85 3.37 -1.41
CA LEU A 16 -9.25 2.04 -1.36
C LEU A 16 -8.75 1.57 -2.74
N ALA A 17 -9.61 1.62 -3.76
CA ALA A 17 -9.24 1.21 -5.11
C ALA A 17 -8.09 2.06 -5.69
N SER A 18 -8.07 3.38 -5.39
CA SER A 18 -6.99 4.27 -5.80
C SER A 18 -5.68 3.92 -5.10
N PHE A 19 -5.71 3.69 -3.79
CA PHE A 19 -4.56 3.26 -3.01
C PHE A 19 -3.97 1.94 -3.53
N GLU A 20 -4.82 0.94 -3.72
CA GLU A 20 -4.39 -0.35 -4.27
C GLU A 20 -3.77 -0.23 -5.66
N ALA A 21 -4.33 0.62 -6.52
CA ALA A 21 -3.79 0.89 -7.85
C ALA A 21 -2.41 1.53 -7.75
N THR A 22 -2.25 2.55 -6.91
CA THR A 22 -0.97 3.23 -6.70
C THR A 22 0.11 2.27 -6.21
N ILE A 23 -0.20 1.42 -5.22
CA ILE A 23 0.74 0.40 -4.71
C ILE A 23 1.10 -0.62 -5.78
N LYS A 24 0.14 -1.08 -6.61
CA LYS A 24 0.40 -2.02 -7.71
C LYS A 24 1.23 -1.41 -8.84
N THR A 25 1.09 -0.11 -9.08
CA THR A 25 1.91 0.61 -10.07
C THR A 25 3.25 1.05 -9.52
N ALA A 26 3.47 0.91 -8.21
CA ALA A 26 4.70 1.35 -7.58
C ALA A 26 5.89 0.57 -8.15
N ARG A 27 6.95 1.28 -8.52
CA ARG A 27 8.15 0.65 -9.11
C ARG A 27 9.20 0.28 -8.08
N SER A 28 9.10 0.81 -6.87
CA SER A 28 10.06 0.62 -5.79
C SER A 28 9.38 0.59 -4.44
N LYS A 29 10.02 -0.05 -3.46
CA LYS A 29 9.56 -0.05 -2.06
C LYS A 29 9.54 1.36 -1.45
N VAL A 30 10.44 2.25 -1.90
CA VAL A 30 10.45 3.66 -1.50
C VAL A 30 9.15 4.37 -1.90
N GLU A 31 8.65 4.11 -3.10
CA GLU A 31 7.40 4.71 -3.58
C GLU A 31 6.20 4.20 -2.77
N VAL A 32 6.18 2.90 -2.46
CA VAL A 32 5.20 2.32 -1.54
C VAL A 32 5.26 2.98 -0.17
N ALA A 33 6.45 3.11 0.44
CA ALA A 33 6.61 3.72 1.76
C ALA A 33 6.12 5.19 1.78
N ARG A 34 6.32 5.96 0.70
CA ARG A 34 5.77 7.32 0.57
C ARG A 34 4.25 7.32 0.53
N VAL A 35 3.64 6.38 -0.19
CA VAL A 35 2.18 6.23 -0.24
C VAL A 35 1.64 5.85 1.13
N LEU A 36 2.26 4.90 1.82
CA LEU A 36 1.89 4.53 3.20
C LEU A 36 1.96 5.74 4.13
N GLN A 37 3.05 6.51 4.08
CA GLN A 37 3.20 7.74 4.89
C GLN A 37 2.14 8.80 4.56
N ALA A 38 1.80 8.98 3.27
CA ALA A 38 0.75 9.93 2.86
C ALA A 38 -0.63 9.54 3.41
N HIS A 39 -0.83 8.25 3.65
CA HIS A 39 -2.04 7.70 4.24
C HIS A 39 -1.92 7.47 5.74
N ASP A 40 -0.87 7.92 6.43
CA ASP A 40 -0.58 7.67 7.86
C ASP A 40 -0.57 6.17 8.24
N LEU A 41 -0.28 5.30 7.27
CA LEU A 41 -0.20 3.85 7.45
C LEU A 41 1.23 3.42 7.74
N SER A 42 1.38 2.54 8.73
CA SER A 42 2.64 1.84 8.98
C SER A 42 2.78 0.62 8.07
N GLU A 43 4.02 0.22 7.78
CA GLU A 43 4.28 -0.98 6.96
C GLU A 43 3.70 -2.26 7.58
N ASP A 44 3.71 -2.36 8.92
CA ASP A 44 3.11 -3.47 9.66
C ASP A 44 1.58 -3.51 9.46
N ASP A 45 0.92 -2.35 9.54
CA ASP A 45 -0.52 -2.22 9.30
C ASP A 45 -0.88 -2.56 7.85
N PHE A 46 -0.11 -2.02 6.91
CA PHE A 46 -0.24 -2.35 5.49
C PHE A 46 -0.08 -3.85 5.22
N THR A 47 0.89 -4.51 5.86
CA THR A 47 1.12 -5.95 5.66
C THR A 47 0.00 -6.80 6.26
N ARG A 48 -0.61 -6.32 7.36
CA ARG A 48 -1.73 -6.97 8.05
C ARG A 48 -3.06 -6.77 7.32
N SER A 49 -3.33 -5.55 6.85
CA SER A 49 -4.56 -5.15 6.16
C SER A 49 -4.53 -5.56 4.67
N PHE A 50 -3.36 -5.54 4.03
CA PHE A 50 -3.18 -5.82 2.59
C PHE A 50 -2.06 -6.82 2.32
N PRO A 51 -2.16 -8.08 2.80
CA PRO A 51 -1.12 -9.08 2.63
C PRO A 51 -0.83 -9.42 1.16
N TYR A 52 -1.84 -9.29 0.28
CA TYR A 52 -1.68 -9.50 -1.17
C TYR A 52 -0.87 -8.40 -1.85
N LEU A 53 -1.02 -7.14 -1.40
CA LEU A 53 -0.19 -6.03 -1.88
C LEU A 53 1.22 -6.14 -1.31
N ALA A 54 1.37 -6.42 -0.02
CA ALA A 54 2.68 -6.61 0.60
C ALA A 54 3.50 -7.69 -0.11
N LYS A 55 2.85 -8.77 -0.57
CA LYS A 55 3.50 -9.78 -1.41
C LYS A 55 3.99 -9.24 -2.75
N ALA A 56 3.22 -8.37 -3.41
CA ALA A 56 3.64 -7.72 -4.66
C ALA A 56 4.81 -6.75 -4.43
N VAL A 57 4.74 -5.97 -3.34
CA VAL A 57 5.79 -5.03 -2.94
C VAL A 57 7.09 -5.73 -2.54
N ARG A 58 7.00 -6.94 -1.98
CA ARG A 58 8.17 -7.74 -1.61
C ARG A 58 9.11 -7.99 -2.80
N ASP A 59 8.54 -8.12 -4.00
CA ASP A 59 9.27 -8.37 -5.25
C ASP A 59 9.87 -7.09 -5.86
N LEU A 60 9.40 -5.91 -5.42
CA LEU A 60 9.91 -4.64 -5.91
C LEU A 60 11.34 -4.37 -5.40
N PRO A 61 12.18 -3.71 -6.22
CA PRO A 61 13.48 -3.25 -5.77
C PRO A 61 13.32 -2.24 -4.62
N ASP A 62 14.22 -2.34 -3.65
CA ASP A 62 14.34 -1.35 -2.56
C ASP A 62 14.98 -0.03 -3.04
N ILE A 63 15.54 -0.07 -4.24
CA ILE A 63 16.30 1.02 -4.83
C ILE A 63 15.29 2.02 -5.41
N ASP A 64 15.35 3.27 -4.95
CA ASP A 64 14.97 4.45 -5.75
C ASP A 64 16.02 4.47 -6.88
N ALA A 65 15.85 3.59 -7.87
CA ALA A 65 16.73 3.55 -9.01
C ALA A 65 16.24 4.68 -9.91
N PRO A 66 16.96 5.82 -10.03
CA PRO A 66 16.80 6.61 -11.22
C PRO A 66 17.13 5.67 -12.38
N GLU A 67 16.16 5.41 -13.26
CA GLU A 67 16.48 4.91 -14.60
C GLU A 67 17.54 5.88 -15.17
N ALA A 68 18.77 5.39 -15.28
CA ALA A 68 19.91 6.11 -15.84
C ALA A 68 19.86 6.14 -17.36
#